data_AF-A0A1F4PNL0-F1
#
_entry.id   AF-A0A1F4PNL0-F1
#
_cell.length_a   1.000
_cell.length_b   1.000
_cell.length_c   1.000
_cell.angle_alpha   90.00
_cell.angle_beta   90.00
_cell.angle_gamma   90.00
#
_symmetry.space_group_name_H-M   'P 1'
#
loop_
_entity.id
_entity.type
_entity.pdbx_description
1 polymer ?
#
loop_
_entity_poly.entity_id
_entity_poly.type
_entity_poly.pdbx_seq_one_letter_code
_entity_poly.pdbx_strand_id
1 'polypeptide(L)'
;MEKSKTQIDLSSRPLFVGTAVALVVLLGLTIWGFISNRSLADTTLQAGDLQIDKTEVAADGIDSSQVTVTITQKGNNAPAADVWVGLNIKTEELITQDLSNFGWYSPESGRSFYQTDALGKVEFSVRSRVAGDITYTVYAADPEQKNSGKYLSLERDFTIHFK
;
A
#
# COMPACT_ATOMS: atom_id res chain seq x y z
N MET A 1 -17.25 46.35 70.96
CA MET A 1 -16.40 47.29 70.19
C MET A 1 -15.59 46.44 69.23
N GLU A 2 -15.54 46.60 67.93
CA GLU A 2 -16.00 47.64 67.01
C GLU A 2 -16.08 46.99 65.62
N LYS A 3 -16.77 47.67 64.70
CA LYS A 3 -17.15 47.24 63.35
C LYS A 3 -15.95 46.98 62.43
N SER A 4 -16.30 46.58 61.19
CA SER A 4 -15.74 47.14 59.94
C SER A 4 -14.59 46.33 59.33
N LYS A 5 -14.47 46.13 58.02
CA LYS A 5 -15.28 46.37 56.80
C LYS A 5 -14.56 45.59 55.70
N THR A 6 -15.30 45.07 54.74
CA THR A 6 -14.75 44.71 53.42
C THR A 6 -14.25 45.99 52.73
N GLN A 7 -13.03 45.97 52.20
CA GLN A 7 -12.65 46.83 51.09
C GLN A 7 -11.89 46.00 50.05
N ILE A 8 -12.51 45.88 48.89
CA ILE A 8 -11.85 45.52 47.64
C ILE A 8 -11.38 46.84 47.04
N ASP A 9 -10.09 46.96 46.78
CA ASP A 9 -9.55 48.02 45.93
C ASP A 9 -9.04 47.39 44.62
N LEU A 10 -9.81 47.62 43.56
CA LEU A 10 -9.37 47.56 42.18
C LEU A 10 -9.29 49.01 41.70
N SER A 11 -8.09 49.56 41.52
CA SER A 11 -7.63 50.14 40.24
C SER A 11 -6.46 51.11 40.44
N SER A 12 -5.33 50.80 39.81
CA SER A 12 -4.55 51.77 39.02
C SER A 12 -3.30 51.11 38.44
N ARG A 13 -3.37 50.79 37.15
CA ARG A 13 -2.23 50.51 36.24
C ARG A 13 -1.42 51.84 36.03
N PRO A 14 -0.33 51.97 35.23
CA PRO A 14 0.35 50.99 34.35
C PRO A 14 1.91 51.09 34.25
N LEU A 15 2.48 50.21 33.41
CA LEU A 15 3.69 50.36 32.57
C LEU A 15 5.06 50.55 33.26
N PHE A 16 5.96 49.57 33.16
CA PHE A 16 7.04 49.55 32.17
C PHE A 16 7.88 48.26 32.27
N VAL A 17 7.86 47.50 31.18
CA VAL A 17 8.95 46.79 30.51
C VAL A 17 10.03 46.14 31.40
N GLY A 18 9.88 44.83 31.59
CA GLY A 18 10.98 43.93 31.95
C GLY A 18 10.90 42.69 31.06
N THR A 19 11.63 42.71 29.94
CA THR A 19 11.91 41.52 29.13
C THR A 19 12.60 40.46 29.98
N ALA A 20 11.94 39.32 30.16
CA ALA A 20 12.58 38.07 30.53
C ALA A 20 12.07 36.96 29.61
N VAL A 21 12.90 36.64 28.63
CA VAL A 21 12.77 35.47 27.76
C VAL A 21 13.13 34.24 28.59
N ALA A 22 12.21 33.28 28.69
CA ALA A 22 12.55 31.90 29.06
C ALA A 22 11.52 30.92 28.46
N LEU A 23 11.93 30.33 27.33
CA LEU A 23 11.40 29.11 26.72
C LEU A 23 11.45 27.92 27.68
N VAL A 24 10.39 27.09 27.72
CA VAL A 24 10.36 25.60 27.67
C VAL A 24 8.88 25.23 27.40
N VAL A 25 8.37 25.02 26.18
CA VAL A 25 8.54 23.91 25.21
C VAL A 25 8.12 22.52 25.74
N LEU A 26 7.10 21.97 25.08
CA LEU A 26 6.69 20.56 25.01
C LEU A 26 6.18 19.89 26.30
N LEU A 27 4.86 19.80 26.44
CA LEU A 27 4.16 18.68 27.08
C LEU A 27 2.69 18.75 26.64
N GLY A 28 2.33 17.98 25.61
CA GLY A 28 0.94 17.96 25.11
C GLY A 28 0.66 17.24 23.79
N LEU A 29 1.67 16.62 23.16
CA LEU A 29 1.46 15.74 22.00
C LEU A 29 2.20 14.41 22.22
N THR A 30 1.70 13.60 23.15
CA THR A 30 2.12 12.19 23.31
C THR A 30 0.93 11.27 23.02
N ILE A 31 0.39 11.43 21.82
CA ILE A 31 -0.30 10.36 21.10
C ILE A 31 0.30 10.46 19.71
N TRP A 32 1.30 9.64 19.40
CA TRP A 32 1.88 9.31 18.09
C TRP A 32 3.24 8.69 18.41
N GLY A 33 3.36 7.37 18.29
CA GLY A 33 4.62 6.67 18.58
C GLY A 33 4.51 5.49 19.52
N PHE A 34 3.32 4.92 19.71
CA PHE A 34 3.24 3.54 20.22
C PHE A 34 3.71 2.57 19.12
N ILE A 35 5.03 2.39 19.08
CA ILE A 35 5.71 1.12 18.80
C ILE A 35 5.48 0.54 17.40
N SER A 36 6.01 1.22 16.37
CA SER A 36 6.36 0.60 15.08
C SER A 36 7.71 -0.13 15.16
N ASN A 37 7.91 -0.96 16.19
CA ASN A 37 9.04 -1.90 16.23
C ASN A 37 8.55 -3.28 15.80
N ARG A 38 8.21 -3.43 14.51
CA ARG A 38 8.34 -4.75 13.87
C ARG A 38 9.73 -4.81 13.30
N SER A 39 10.52 -5.72 13.87
CA SER A 39 11.84 -6.12 13.39
C SER A 39 11.87 -6.15 11.87
N LEU A 40 12.76 -5.35 11.28
CA LEU A 40 13.23 -5.47 9.90
C LEU A 40 14.06 -6.76 9.82
N ALA A 41 13.40 -7.92 9.92
CA ALA A 41 13.95 -9.11 9.33
C ALA A 41 13.97 -8.85 7.83
N ASP A 42 15.07 -9.17 7.17
CA ASP A 42 15.24 -9.15 5.72
C ASP A 42 14.01 -9.84 5.09
N THR A 43 12.99 -9.05 4.72
CA THR A 43 11.63 -9.59 4.51
C THR A 43 11.57 -10.08 3.07
N THR A 44 12.28 -11.17 2.80
CA THR A 44 12.18 -11.83 1.50
C THR A 44 10.74 -12.28 1.31
N LEU A 45 10.10 -11.84 0.23
CA LEU A 45 8.71 -12.16 -0.09
C LEU A 45 8.63 -13.40 -0.98
N GLN A 46 7.50 -14.08 -0.93
CA GLN A 46 7.13 -15.13 -1.88
C GLN A 46 5.62 -15.07 -2.18
N ALA A 47 5.23 -15.45 -3.40
CA ALA A 47 3.84 -15.70 -3.73
C ALA A 47 3.48 -17.11 -3.24
N GLY A 48 2.73 -17.20 -2.15
CA GLY A 48 2.40 -18.45 -1.47
C GLY A 48 1.31 -19.24 -2.19
N ASP A 49 0.11 -18.67 -2.28
CA ASP A 49 -1.04 -19.29 -2.94
C ASP A 49 -1.51 -18.44 -4.13
N LEU A 50 -1.99 -19.11 -5.17
CA LEU A 50 -2.52 -18.49 -6.38
C LEU A 50 -3.83 -19.19 -6.76
N GLN A 51 -4.93 -18.45 -6.70
CA GLN A 51 -6.26 -18.93 -7.05
C GLN A 51 -6.74 -18.21 -8.31
N ILE A 52 -7.22 -18.98 -9.27
CA ILE A 52 -7.71 -18.47 -10.55
C ILE A 52 -9.13 -19.01 -10.71
N ASP A 53 -10.11 -18.12 -10.84
CA ASP A 53 -11.51 -18.48 -11.01
C ASP A 53 -11.76 -19.17 -12.36
N LYS A 54 -11.26 -18.56 -13.45
CA LYS A 54 -11.40 -19.07 -14.82
C LYS A 54 -10.05 -19.10 -15.54
N THR A 55 -9.69 -20.25 -16.10
CA THR A 55 -8.50 -20.37 -16.97
C THR A 55 -8.83 -20.11 -18.44
N GLU A 56 -10.11 -20.09 -18.81
CA GLU A 56 -10.60 -19.70 -20.14
C GLU A 56 -11.57 -18.52 -20.01
N VAL A 57 -11.35 -17.47 -20.80
CA VAL A 57 -12.10 -16.20 -20.75
C VAL A 57 -12.37 -15.71 -22.17
N ALA A 58 -13.50 -15.06 -22.42
CA ALA A 58 -13.73 -14.42 -23.71
C ALA A 58 -12.78 -13.22 -23.92
N ALA A 59 -12.23 -13.07 -25.12
CA ALA A 59 -11.34 -11.98 -25.49
C ALA A 59 -12.12 -10.70 -25.93
N ASP A 60 -13.21 -10.36 -25.23
CA ASP A 60 -14.11 -9.24 -25.59
C ASP A 60 -13.78 -7.92 -24.85
N GLY A 61 -12.82 -7.96 -23.93
CA GLY A 61 -12.46 -6.85 -23.04
C GLY A 61 -13.45 -6.59 -21.92
N ILE A 62 -14.44 -7.46 -21.72
CA ILE A 62 -15.50 -7.36 -20.71
C ILE A 62 -15.44 -8.55 -19.77
N ASP A 63 -15.45 -9.78 -20.31
CA ASP A 63 -15.30 -10.99 -19.52
C ASP A 63 -13.92 -11.01 -18.83
N SER A 64 -13.92 -11.42 -17.57
CA SER A 64 -12.74 -11.37 -16.72
C SER A 64 -12.63 -12.61 -15.84
N SER A 65 -11.41 -13.05 -15.57
CA SER A 65 -11.09 -14.03 -14.53
C SER A 65 -10.60 -13.33 -13.27
N GLN A 66 -11.16 -13.69 -12.12
CA GLN A 66 -10.65 -13.23 -10.84
C GLN A 66 -9.41 -14.06 -10.47
N VAL A 67 -8.30 -13.36 -10.25
CA VAL A 67 -7.03 -13.96 -9.80
C VAL A 67 -6.71 -13.41 -8.41
N THR A 68 -6.63 -14.30 -7.43
CA THR A 68 -6.23 -13.95 -6.06
C THR A 68 -4.83 -14.47 -5.81
N VAL A 69 -3.93 -13.57 -5.44
CA VAL A 69 -2.55 -13.89 -5.07
C VAL A 69 -2.38 -13.67 -3.57
N THR A 70 -1.85 -14.67 -2.87
CA THR A 70 -1.47 -14.55 -1.45
C THR A 70 0.03 -14.38 -1.34
N ILE A 71 0.48 -13.27 -0.75
CA ILE A 71 1.89 -12.97 -0.48
C ILE A 71 2.21 -13.30 0.96
N THR A 72 3.35 -13.97 1.14
CA THR A 72 3.84 -14.38 2.46
C THR A 72 5.31 -14.02 2.61
N GLN A 73 5.77 -13.93 3.85
CA GLN A 73 7.18 -13.83 4.17
C GLN A 73 7.85 -15.20 4.01
N LYS A 74 8.96 -15.22 3.29
CA LYS A 74 9.76 -16.43 3.10
C LYS A 74 10.34 -16.89 4.45
N GLY A 75 10.23 -18.18 4.72
CA GLY A 75 10.79 -18.84 5.92
C GLY A 75 9.79 -19.05 7.06
N ASN A 76 8.77 -18.21 7.21
CA ASN A 76 7.73 -18.40 8.25
C ASN A 76 6.29 -18.48 7.69
N ASN A 77 6.09 -18.23 6.40
CA ASN A 77 4.78 -18.21 5.72
C ASN A 77 3.77 -17.25 6.36
N ALA A 78 4.23 -16.25 7.12
CA ALA A 78 3.36 -15.23 7.69
C ALA A 78 2.80 -14.35 6.56
N PRO A 79 1.51 -13.94 6.63
CA PRO A 79 0.94 -13.00 5.69
C PRO A 79 1.75 -11.71 5.57
N ALA A 80 2.00 -11.27 4.33
CA ALA A 80 2.68 -10.02 4.05
C ALA A 80 1.66 -8.96 3.63
N ALA A 81 1.14 -8.23 4.62
CA ALA A 81 0.20 -7.13 4.39
C ALA A 81 0.90 -5.86 3.86
N ASP A 82 0.11 -4.98 3.24
CA ASP A 82 0.54 -3.67 2.76
C ASP A 82 1.63 -3.70 1.66
N VAL A 83 1.88 -4.87 1.06
CA VAL A 83 2.79 -5.06 -0.07
C VAL A 83 2.09 -4.71 -1.39
N TRP A 84 2.74 -3.90 -2.22
CA TRP A 84 2.28 -3.60 -3.58
C TRP A 84 2.66 -4.72 -4.53
N VAL A 85 1.70 -5.26 -5.27
CA VAL A 85 1.85 -6.40 -6.17
C VAL A 85 1.37 -6.00 -7.56
N GLY A 86 2.11 -6.40 -8.59
CA GLY A 86 1.76 -6.19 -9.99
C GLY A 86 1.90 -7.47 -10.79
N LEU A 87 1.21 -7.53 -11.93
CA LEU A 87 1.30 -8.63 -12.88
C LEU A 87 2.02 -8.15 -14.14
N ASN A 88 3.22 -8.66 -14.38
CA ASN A 88 3.95 -8.37 -15.62
C ASN A 88 3.47 -9.31 -16.73
N ILE A 89 3.23 -8.79 -17.92
CA ILE A 89 2.77 -9.57 -19.08
C ILE A 89 4.00 -10.08 -19.83
N LYS A 90 4.20 -11.41 -19.86
CA LYS A 90 5.33 -12.04 -20.57
C LYS A 90 5.12 -12.16 -22.08
N THR A 91 3.86 -12.30 -22.53
CA THR A 91 3.55 -12.44 -23.95
C THR A 91 3.45 -11.05 -24.60
N GLU A 92 4.59 -10.47 -25.01
CA GLU A 92 4.67 -9.09 -25.51
C GLU A 92 3.71 -8.78 -26.67
N GLU A 93 3.50 -9.75 -27.56
CA GLU A 93 2.62 -9.61 -28.74
C GLU A 93 1.14 -9.42 -28.38
N LEU A 94 0.72 -9.79 -27.17
CA LEU A 94 -0.66 -9.73 -26.69
C LEU A 94 -0.92 -8.55 -25.74
N ILE A 95 0.07 -7.68 -25.55
CA ILE A 95 -0.05 -6.46 -24.75
C ILE A 95 -0.91 -5.42 -25.48
N THR A 96 -2.02 -5.01 -24.87
CA THR A 96 -2.91 -3.97 -25.39
C THR A 96 -2.75 -2.67 -24.61
N GLN A 97 -2.79 -1.52 -25.30
CA GLN A 97 -2.57 -0.22 -24.65
C GLN A 97 -3.66 0.17 -23.64
N ASP A 98 -4.87 -0.37 -23.78
CA ASP A 98 -6.00 -0.05 -22.90
C ASP A 98 -6.08 -0.93 -21.64
N LEU A 99 -5.37 -2.07 -21.61
CA LEU A 99 -5.33 -2.99 -20.48
C LEU A 99 -3.90 -3.22 -19.93
N SER A 100 -2.95 -2.41 -20.38
CA SER A 100 -1.59 -2.45 -19.89
C SER A 100 -0.99 -1.06 -19.72
N ASN A 101 0.00 -0.97 -18.83
CA ASN A 101 0.78 0.23 -18.61
C ASN A 101 2.24 -0.18 -18.40
N PHE A 102 3.11 0.17 -19.35
CA PHE A 102 4.52 -0.24 -19.39
C PHE A 102 4.74 -1.76 -19.25
N GLY A 103 3.92 -2.58 -19.93
CA GLY A 103 4.03 -4.05 -19.91
C GLY A 103 3.45 -4.73 -18.66
N TRP A 104 2.91 -3.95 -17.74
CA TRP A 104 2.15 -4.46 -16.60
C TRP A 104 0.66 -4.49 -16.91
N TYR A 105 -0.04 -5.50 -16.43
CA TYR A 105 -1.49 -5.54 -16.46
C TYR A 105 -2.09 -4.37 -15.69
N SER A 106 -2.97 -3.60 -16.34
CA SER A 106 -3.54 -2.36 -15.81
C SER A 106 -4.92 -2.12 -16.43
N PRO A 107 -6.02 -2.58 -15.81
CA PRO A 107 -7.37 -2.36 -16.35
C PRO A 107 -7.87 -0.91 -16.18
N GLU A 108 -7.14 -0.11 -15.39
CA GLU A 108 -7.39 1.32 -15.16
C GLU A 108 -6.20 2.14 -15.64
N SER A 109 -6.45 3.35 -16.12
CA SER A 109 -5.38 4.25 -16.55
C SER A 109 -4.49 4.63 -15.36
N GLY A 110 -3.21 4.33 -15.44
CA GLY A 110 -2.21 4.75 -14.46
C GLY A 110 -2.07 3.87 -13.21
N ARG A 111 -2.77 2.72 -13.10
CA ARG A 111 -2.65 1.81 -11.94
C ARG A 111 -2.33 0.36 -12.33
N SER A 112 -1.06 -0.02 -12.16
CA SER A 112 -0.57 -1.37 -12.43
C SER A 112 -0.30 -2.22 -11.19
N PHE A 113 -0.37 -1.62 -10.00
CA PHE A 113 -0.04 -2.26 -8.73
C PHE A 113 -1.17 -2.12 -7.73
N TYR A 114 -1.35 -3.16 -6.92
CA TYR A 114 -2.43 -3.30 -5.96
C TYR A 114 -1.84 -3.74 -4.63
N GLN A 115 -2.38 -3.19 -3.54
CA GLN A 115 -1.85 -3.45 -2.22
C GLN A 115 -2.54 -4.68 -1.60
N THR A 116 -1.76 -5.53 -0.95
CA THR A 116 -2.27 -6.68 -0.21
C THR A 116 -3.00 -6.28 1.07
N ASP A 117 -4.05 -7.03 1.41
CA ASP A 117 -4.83 -6.85 2.64
C ASP A 117 -4.09 -7.37 3.90
N ALA A 118 -4.77 -7.34 5.05
CA ALA A 118 -4.22 -7.84 6.32
C ALA A 118 -3.87 -9.35 6.32
N LEU A 119 -4.42 -10.11 5.38
CA LEU A 119 -4.16 -11.53 5.15
C LEU A 119 -3.12 -11.76 4.04
N GLY A 120 -2.49 -10.71 3.54
CA GLY A 120 -1.49 -10.78 2.47
C GLY A 120 -2.11 -11.06 1.11
N LYS A 121 -3.42 -10.88 0.93
CA LYS A 121 -4.11 -11.18 -0.32
C LYS A 121 -4.29 -9.95 -1.19
N VAL A 122 -4.17 -10.16 -2.50
CA VAL A 122 -4.45 -9.15 -3.52
C VAL A 122 -5.22 -9.79 -4.66
N GLU A 123 -6.10 -9.02 -5.27
CA GLU A 123 -7.07 -9.49 -6.25
C GLU A 123 -6.95 -8.71 -7.57
N PHE A 124 -6.91 -9.43 -8.68
CA PHE A 124 -6.86 -8.89 -10.04
C PHE A 124 -8.03 -9.45 -10.87
N SER A 125 -8.83 -8.57 -11.47
CA SER A 125 -9.87 -8.95 -12.43
C SER A 125 -9.26 -8.92 -13.84
N VAL A 126 -8.65 -10.02 -14.25
CA VAL A 126 -7.85 -10.11 -15.49
C VAL A 126 -8.75 -10.32 -16.71
N ARG A 127 -8.59 -9.49 -17.74
CA ARG A 127 -9.35 -9.53 -19.00
C ARG A 127 -8.45 -9.14 -20.19
N SER A 128 -8.88 -9.47 -21.40
CA SER A 128 -8.18 -9.16 -22.65
C SER A 128 -9.16 -8.85 -23.79
N ARG A 129 -8.72 -8.07 -24.78
CA ARG A 129 -9.38 -7.88 -26.09
C ARG A 129 -8.74 -8.68 -27.22
N VAL A 130 -7.70 -9.43 -26.89
CA VAL A 130 -6.88 -10.19 -27.83
C VAL A 130 -6.93 -11.65 -27.40
N ALA A 131 -7.33 -12.51 -28.34
CA ALA A 131 -7.33 -13.94 -28.14
C ALA A 131 -5.90 -14.49 -28.12
N GLY A 132 -5.66 -15.51 -27.31
CA GLY A 132 -4.37 -16.16 -27.13
C GLY A 132 -4.07 -16.50 -25.67
N ASP A 133 -2.93 -17.16 -25.47
CA ASP A 133 -2.42 -17.50 -24.15
C ASP A 133 -1.57 -16.36 -23.59
N ILE A 134 -2.09 -15.66 -22.59
CA ILE A 134 -1.35 -14.58 -21.92
C ILE A 134 -0.76 -15.13 -20.63
N THR A 135 0.57 -15.14 -20.55
CA THR A 135 1.30 -15.51 -19.33
C THR A 135 1.64 -14.26 -18.53
N TYR A 136 1.32 -14.31 -17.23
CA TYR A 136 1.59 -13.26 -16.27
C TYR A 136 2.61 -13.74 -15.25
N THR A 137 3.53 -12.86 -14.84
CA THR A 137 4.44 -13.07 -13.73
C THR A 137 4.10 -12.13 -12.58
N VAL A 138 4.03 -12.67 -11.37
CA VAL A 138 3.76 -11.90 -10.16
C VAL A 138 5.04 -11.23 -9.67
N TYR A 139 4.97 -9.91 -9.47
CA TYR A 139 6.02 -9.14 -8.82
C TYR A 139 5.49 -8.40 -7.59
N ALA A 140 6.34 -8.22 -6.59
CA ALA A 140 6.13 -7.25 -5.53
C ALA A 140 7.01 -6.02 -5.77
N ALA A 141 6.48 -4.81 -5.53
CA ALA A 141 7.33 -3.65 -5.37
C ALA A 141 8.14 -3.79 -4.08
N ASP A 142 9.42 -3.45 -4.12
CA ASP A 142 10.28 -3.49 -2.94
C ASP A 142 9.69 -2.58 -1.84
N PRO A 143 9.27 -3.12 -0.69
CA PRO A 143 8.67 -2.33 0.39
C PRO A 143 9.68 -1.35 1.02
N GLU A 144 10.97 -1.62 0.91
CA GLU A 144 12.05 -0.77 1.40
C GLU A 144 12.45 0.31 0.39
N GLN A 145 12.09 0.12 -0.89
CA GLN A 145 12.44 1.03 -1.98
C GLN A 145 11.23 1.45 -2.82
N LYS A 146 10.16 1.89 -2.15
CA LYS A 146 8.90 2.33 -2.78
C LYS A 146 9.06 3.35 -3.93
N ASN A 147 10.17 4.11 -3.94
CA ASN A 147 10.47 5.14 -4.95
C ASN A 147 11.57 4.74 -5.96
N SER A 148 12.20 3.56 -5.83
CA SER A 148 13.32 3.20 -6.72
C SER A 148 12.87 2.56 -8.03
N GLY A 149 11.60 2.15 -8.12
CA GLY A 149 11.08 1.38 -9.26
C GLY A 149 11.67 -0.03 -9.37
N LYS A 150 12.31 -0.54 -8.31
CA LYS A 150 12.78 -1.93 -8.27
C LYS A 150 11.66 -2.86 -7.85
N TYR A 151 11.40 -3.85 -8.69
CA TYR A 151 10.40 -4.88 -8.47
C TYR A 151 11.10 -6.22 -8.24
N LEU A 152 10.63 -6.97 -7.25
CA LEU A 152 11.07 -8.32 -6.96
C LEU A 152 10.14 -9.31 -7.66
N SER A 153 10.68 -10.13 -8.56
CA SER A 153 9.95 -11.29 -9.08
C SER A 153 9.69 -12.25 -7.94
N LEU A 154 8.44 -12.70 -7.80
CA LEU A 154 8.08 -13.71 -6.81
C LEU A 154 8.12 -15.13 -7.40
N GLU A 155 8.73 -15.30 -8.58
CA GLU A 155 8.92 -16.57 -9.29
C GLU A 155 7.61 -17.34 -9.51
N ARG A 156 6.50 -16.62 -9.62
CA ARG A 156 5.17 -17.19 -9.81
C ARG A 156 4.58 -16.72 -11.13
N ASP A 157 4.40 -17.68 -12.02
CA ASP A 157 3.76 -17.48 -13.32
C ASP A 157 2.38 -18.14 -13.36
N PHE A 158 1.49 -17.60 -14.17
CA PHE A 158 0.25 -18.26 -14.58
C PHE A 158 -0.19 -17.81 -15.96
N THR A 159 -1.01 -18.63 -16.61
CA THR A 159 -1.52 -18.39 -17.96
C THR A 159 -3.03 -18.41 -17.97
N ILE A 160 -3.63 -17.46 -18.67
CA ILE A 160 -5.07 -17.44 -18.97
C ILE A 160 -5.23 -17.54 -20.49
N HIS A 161 -6.11 -18.44 -20.92
CA HIS A 161 -6.47 -18.62 -22.32
C HIS A 161 -7.64 -17.70 -22.67
N PHE A 162 -7.39 -16.71 -23.54
CA PHE A 162 -8.42 -15.81 -24.05
C PHE A 162 -8.89 -16.27 -25.43
N LYS A 163 -10.20 -16.39 -25.64
CA LYS A 163 -10.79 -16.92 -26.89
C LYS A 163 -11.84 -16.01 -27.51
#